data_AF-A0A355YDE0-F1
#
_entry.id   AF-A0A355YDE0-F1
#
_cell.length_a   1.000
_cell.length_b   1.000
_cell.length_c   1.000
_cell.angle_alpha   90.00
_cell.angle_beta   90.00
_cell.angle_gamma   90.00
#
_symmetry.space_group_name_H-M   'P 1'
#
loop_
_entity.id
_entity.type
_entity.pdbx_description
1 polymer ?
#
loop_
_entity_poly.entity_id
_entity_poly.type
_entity_poly.pdbx_seq_one_letter_code
_entity_poly.pdbx_strand_id
1 'polypeptide(L)' 'QVEPIQSRYLPTAAEYERAQRVIAALAASGGEAIQLDGKLVDRPIEIAAERAIALGAHGVRAG' A
#
# COMPACT_ATOMS: atom_id res chain seq x y z
N GLN A 1 11.89 -15.47 19.67
CA GLN A 1 11.06 -14.27 19.44
C GLN A 1 10.90 -14.02 17.94
N VAL A 2 10.10 -14.82 17.23
CA VAL A 2 10.00 -14.68 15.75
C VAL A 2 8.69 -13.98 15.36
N GLU A 3 7.57 -14.54 15.79
CA GLU A 3 6.23 -14.07 15.43
C GLU A 3 5.92 -12.63 15.87
N PRO A 4 6.22 -12.18 17.11
CA PRO A 4 5.98 -10.79 17.51
C PRO A 4 6.83 -9.77 16.75
N ILE A 5 8.00 -10.18 16.26
CA ILE A 5 8.86 -9.31 15.44
C ILE A 5 8.23 -9.18 14.05
N GLN A 6 7.89 -10.30 13.41
CA GLN A 6 7.29 -10.30 12.08
C GLN A 6 5.98 -9.53 12.03
N SER A 7 5.10 -9.70 13.03
CA SER A 7 3.82 -8.99 13.08
C SER A 7 3.96 -7.46 13.19
N ARG A 8 5.05 -6.97 13.79
CA ARG A 8 5.31 -5.53 13.90
C ARG A 8 5.75 -4.89 12.57
N TYR A 9 6.29 -5.68 11.66
CA TYR A 9 6.67 -5.23 10.31
C TYR A 9 5.53 -5.28 9.30
N LEU A 10 4.39 -5.92 9.63
CA LEU A 10 3.20 -5.88 8.77
C LEU A 10 2.68 -4.43 8.63
N PRO A 11 2.07 -4.08 7.49
CA PRO A 11 1.39 -2.80 7.34
C PRO A 11 0.19 -2.72 8.26
N THR A 12 -0.17 -1.51 8.65
CA THR A 12 -1.48 -1.26 9.29
C THR A 12 -2.61 -1.51 8.30
N ALA A 13 -3.81 -1.80 8.82
CA ALA A 13 -5.01 -1.93 7.97
C ALA A 13 -5.23 -0.69 7.08
N ALA A 14 -5.00 0.51 7.60
CA ALA A 14 -5.15 1.76 6.86
C ALA A 14 -4.09 1.91 5.74
N GLU A 15 -2.85 1.52 5.99
CA GLU A 15 -1.80 1.52 4.96
C GLU A 15 -2.10 0.52 3.85
N TYR A 16 -2.60 -0.67 4.19
CA TYR A 16 -2.98 -1.70 3.23
C TYR A 16 -4.18 -1.27 2.37
N GLU A 17 -5.20 -0.66 2.98
CA GLU A 17 -6.35 -0.12 2.25
C GLU A 17 -5.92 1.00 1.31
N ARG A 18 -5.13 1.97 1.80
CA ARG A 18 -4.62 3.06 0.97
C ARG A 18 -3.80 2.54 -0.22
N ALA A 19 -2.95 1.53 -0.01
CA ALA A 19 -2.16 0.93 -1.07
C ALA A 19 -3.05 0.34 -2.18
N GLN A 20 -4.13 -0.35 -1.82
CA GLN A 20 -5.10 -0.87 -2.79
C GLN A 20 -5.79 0.25 -3.59
N ARG A 21 -6.17 1.36 -2.93
CA ARG A 21 -6.75 2.53 -3.62
C ARG A 21 -5.78 3.16 -4.61
N VAL A 22 -4.50 3.24 -4.25
CA VAL A 22 -3.44 3.74 -5.14
C VAL A 22 -3.37 2.91 -6.43
N ILE A 23 -3.27 1.58 -6.31
CA ILE A 23 -3.17 0.70 -7.48
C ILE A 23 -4.44 0.74 -8.32
N ALA A 24 -5.62 0.73 -7.69
CA ALA A 24 -6.89 0.84 -8.40
C ALA A 24 -7.00 2.15 -9.20
N ALA A 25 -6.57 3.26 -8.61
CA ALA A 25 -6.64 4.57 -9.25
C ALA A 25 -5.62 4.71 -10.40
N LEU A 26 -4.40 4.18 -10.25
CA LEU A 26 -3.42 4.14 -11.34
C LEU A 26 -3.85 3.22 -12.49
N ALA A 27 -4.46 2.07 -12.18
CA ALA A 27 -5.01 1.19 -13.21
C ALA A 27 -6.12 1.90 -14.01
N ALA A 28 -6.96 2.71 -13.35
CA ALA A 28 -8.02 3.47 -14.00
C ALA A 28 -7.50 4.64 -14.86
N SER A 29 -6.32 5.20 -14.57
CA SER A 29 -5.69 6.26 -15.37
C SER A 29 -4.83 5.74 -16.52
N GLY A 30 -4.70 4.42 -16.70
CA GLY A 30 -3.78 3.83 -17.67
C GLY A 30 -2.32 3.87 -17.23
N GLY A 31 -2.05 4.00 -15.92
CA GLY A 31 -0.71 4.02 -15.34
C GLY A 31 -0.04 5.40 -15.36
N GLU A 32 -0.76 6.45 -15.78
CA GLU A 32 -0.27 7.82 -15.72
C GLU A 32 -0.33 8.37 -14.29
N ALA A 33 0.53 9.35 -13.99
CA ALA A 33 0.53 10.01 -12.68
C ALA A 33 -0.82 10.71 -12.41
N ILE A 34 -1.36 10.52 -11.21
CA ILE A 34 -2.69 11.03 -10.81
C ILE A 34 -2.62 11.83 -9.51
N GLN A 35 -3.70 12.54 -9.18
CA GLN A 35 -3.94 13.02 -7.84
C GLN A 35 -4.87 12.07 -7.08
N LEU A 36 -4.46 11.62 -5.89
CA LEU A 36 -5.27 10.87 -4.94
C LEU A 36 -5.15 11.52 -3.57
N ASP A 37 -6.28 11.80 -2.91
CA ASP A 37 -6.31 12.47 -1.61
C ASP A 37 -5.52 13.81 -1.58
N GLY A 38 -5.52 14.54 -2.71
CA GLY A 38 -4.75 15.78 -2.90
C GLY A 38 -3.24 15.60 -3.01
N LYS A 39 -2.75 14.37 -3.19
CA LYS A 39 -1.32 14.04 -3.34
C LYS A 39 -1.04 13.49 -4.72
N LEU A 40 0.10 13.86 -5.29
CA LEU A 40 0.61 13.24 -6.50
C LEU A 40 0.92 11.76 -6.22
N VAL A 41 0.40 10.90 -7.07
CA VAL A 41 0.68 9.47 -7.12
C VAL A 41 1.32 9.18 -8.45
N ASP A 42 2.56 8.73 -8.41
CA ASP A 42 3.40 8.40 -9.54
C ASP A 42 4.12 7.06 -9.27
N ARG A 43 5.11 6.73 -10.10
CA ARG A 43 5.80 5.43 -10.06
C ARG A 43 6.42 5.08 -8.68
N PRO A 44 7.11 5.98 -7.97
CA PRO A 44 7.56 5.72 -6.60
C PRO A 44 6.44 5.29 -5.64
N ILE A 45 5.28 5.95 -5.73
CA ILE A 45 4.13 5.65 -4.87
C ILE A 45 3.45 4.34 -5.28
N GLU A 46 3.38 4.05 -6.59
CA GLU A 46 2.95 2.75 -7.13
C GLU A 46 3.78 1.61 -6.52
N ILE A 47 5.11 1.67 -6.62
CA ILE A 47 6.02 0.63 -6.11
C ILE A 47 5.86 0.46 -4.58
N ALA A 48 5.69 1.56 -3.85
CA ALA A 48 5.45 1.50 -2.41
C ALA A 48 4.11 0.81 -2.08
N ALA A 49 3.07 1.08 -2.85
CA ALA A 49 1.77 0.44 -2.71
C ALA A 49 1.83 -1.06 -3.05
N GLU A 50 2.50 -1.45 -4.12
CA GLU A 50 2.72 -2.86 -4.48
C GLU A 50 3.41 -3.63 -3.34
N ARG A 51 4.47 -3.05 -2.75
CA ARG A 51 5.18 -3.65 -1.61
C ARG A 51 4.29 -3.78 -0.38
N ALA A 52 3.51 -2.75 -0.08
CA ALA A 52 2.58 -2.78 1.05
C ALA A 52 1.48 -3.84 0.84
N ILE A 53 0.99 -4.02 -0.39
CA ILE A 53 0.01 -5.06 -0.72
C ILE A 53 0.63 -6.45 -0.60
N ALA A 54 1.83 -6.65 -1.16
CA ALA A 54 2.53 -7.92 -1.08
C ALA A 54 2.81 -8.32 0.38
N LEU A 55 3.20 -7.37 1.22
CA LEU A 55 3.41 -7.63 2.64
C LEU A 55 2.09 -7.86 3.39
N GLY A 56 1.05 -7.08 3.08
CA GLY A 56 -0.27 -7.21 3.67
C GLY A 56 -0.98 -8.52 3.33
N ALA A 57 -0.58 -9.21 2.26
CA ALA A 57 -1.04 -10.56 1.95
C ALA A 57 -0.66 -11.59 3.04
N HIS A 58 0.34 -11.29 3.87
CA HIS A 58 0.71 -12.07 5.06
C HIS A 58 -0.05 -11.65 6.33
N GLY A 59 -0.88 -10.62 6.26
CA GLY A 59 -1.66 -10.08 7.35
C GLY A 59 -1.51 -8.57 7.51
N VAL A 60 -2.38 -7.98 8.33
CA VAL A 60 -2.34 -6.55 8.68
C VAL A 60 -2.31 -6.40 10.19
N ARG A 61 -1.63 -5.37 10.69
CA ARG A 61 -1.61 -5.05 12.13
C ARG A 61 -2.60 -3.92 12.46
N ALA A 62 -2.99 -3.87 13.73
CA ALA A 62 -3.64 -2.69 14.28
C ALA A 62 -2.68 -1.49 14.23
N GLY A 63 -3.27 -0.31 14.03
CA GLY A 63 -2.58 0.99 14.00
C GLY A 63 -1.92 1.31 15.33
#